data_AF-H0AAE9-F1
#
_entry.id   AF-H0AAE9-F1
#
_cell.length_a   1.000
_cell.length_b   1.000
_cell.length_c   1.000
_cell.angle_alpha   90.00
_cell.angle_beta   90.00
_cell.angle_gamma   90.00
#
_symmetry.space_group_name_H-M   'P 1'
#
loop_
_entity.id
_entity.type
_entity.pdbx_description
1 polymer ?
#
loop_
_entity_poly.entity_id
_entity_poly.type
_entity_poly.pdbx_seq_one_letter_code
_entity_poly.pdbx_strand_id
1 'polypeptide(L)' 'MNPDKIKEDFPIFTERPELSYLDSAATSQKPEKVINAVEEFYRKNNSNIEKYRVSKD' A
#
# COMPACT_ATOMS: atom_id res chain seq x y z
N MET A 1 17.41 -10.01 -10.97
CA MET A 1 15.99 -9.71 -10.67
C MET A 1 15.21 -10.98 -10.91
N ASN A 2 14.45 -11.47 -9.92
CA ASN A 2 13.65 -12.70 -10.06
C ASN A 2 12.16 -12.29 -10.11
N PRO A 3 11.47 -12.47 -11.26
CA PRO A 3 10.07 -12.10 -11.41
C PRO A 3 9.13 -12.82 -10.43
N ASP A 4 9.39 -14.09 -10.14
CA ASP A 4 8.56 -14.88 -9.22
C ASP A 4 8.63 -14.31 -7.80
N LYS A 5 9.84 -13.95 -7.36
CA LYS A 5 10.05 -13.26 -6.07
C LYS A 5 9.39 -11.88 -6.01
N ILE A 6 9.27 -11.18 -7.14
CA ILE A 6 8.59 -9.88 -7.18
C ILE A 6 7.07 -10.06 -7.15
N LYS A 7 6.54 -11.11 -7.79
CA LYS A 7 5.11 -11.42 -7.79
C LYS A 7 4.59 -11.70 -6.38
N GLU A 8 5.42 -12.30 -5.52
CA GLU A 8 5.13 -12.54 -4.10
C GLU A 8 4.85 -11.25 -3.30
N ASP A 9 5.39 -10.10 -3.72
CA ASP A 9 5.13 -8.82 -3.04
C ASP A 9 3.68 -8.33 -3.23
N PHE A 10 2.91 -8.88 -4.16
CA PHE A 10 1.56 -8.43 -4.51
C PHE A 10 0.50 -9.44 -4.05
N PRO A 11 -0.20 -9.18 -2.94
CA PRO A 11 -1.11 -10.15 -2.30
C PRO A 11 -2.20 -10.72 -3.21
N ILE A 12 -2.68 -9.92 -4.18
CA ILE A 12 -3.73 -10.32 -5.12
C ILE A 12 -3.36 -11.59 -5.90
N PHE A 13 -2.08 -11.82 -6.18
CA PHE A 13 -1.64 -13.02 -6.90
C PHE A 13 -1.48 -14.23 -5.98
N THR A 14 -1.32 -14.04 -4.68
CA THR A 14 -1.39 -15.12 -3.68
C THR A 14 -2.85 -15.56 -3.50
N GLU A 15 -3.79 -14.62 -3.42
CA GLU A 15 -5.23 -14.92 -3.32
C GLU A 15 -5.80 -15.49 -4.63
N ARG A 16 -5.24 -15.10 -5.77
CA ARG A 16 -5.71 -15.49 -7.11
C ARG A 16 -4.52 -15.94 -7.98
N PRO A 17 -3.99 -17.16 -7.78
CA PRO A 17 -2.79 -17.63 -8.48
C PRO A 17 -2.94 -17.67 -10.00
N GLU A 18 -4.15 -17.94 -10.49
CA GLU A 18 -4.49 -17.98 -11.92
C GLU A 18 -4.76 -16.60 -12.54
N LEU A 19 -4.71 -15.51 -11.75
CA LEU A 19 -5.00 -14.18 -12.24
C LEU A 19 -3.93 -13.69 -13.22
N SER A 20 -4.33 -13.47 -14.46
CA SER A 20 -3.56 -12.72 -15.45
C SER A 20 -4.08 -11.28 -15.53
N TYR A 21 -3.31 -10.33 -15.01
CA TYR A 21 -3.65 -8.90 -15.01
C TYR A 21 -2.84 -8.15 -16.07
N LEU A 22 -3.49 -7.73 -17.16
CA LEU A 22 -2.84 -7.14 -18.34
C LEU A 22 -3.23 -5.66 -18.58
N ASP A 23 -3.59 -4.93 -17.52
CA ASP A 23 -4.03 -3.54 -17.60
C ASP A 23 -3.30 -2.60 -16.63
N SER A 24 -2.01 -2.86 -16.41
CA SER A 24 -1.15 -2.04 -15.53
C SER A 24 -1.02 -0.57 -15.98
N ALA A 25 -1.32 -0.28 -17.25
CA ALA A 25 -1.29 1.07 -17.81
C ALA A 25 -2.46 1.94 -17.30
N ALA A 26 -3.63 1.35 -17.06
CA ALA A 26 -4.76 2.05 -16.44
C ALA A 26 -4.54 2.21 -14.93
N THR A 27 -4.10 1.16 -14.23
CA THR A 27 -3.68 1.22 -12.83
C THR A 27 -2.82 0.02 -12.45
N SER A 28 -1.85 0.20 -11.56
CA SER A 28 -1.03 -0.90 -11.08
C SER A 28 -1.62 -1.57 -9.84
N GLN A 29 -1.42 -2.88 -9.70
CA GLN A 29 -1.52 -3.55 -8.40
C GLN A 29 -0.51 -2.93 -7.42
N LYS A 30 -0.78 -3.02 -6.12
CA LYS A 30 0.08 -2.45 -5.08
C LYS A 30 0.79 -3.58 -4.32
N PRO A 31 2.10 -3.46 -4.10
CA PRO A 31 2.79 -4.41 -3.24
C PRO A 31 2.40 -4.18 -1.78
N GLU A 32 2.59 -5.20 -0.96
CA GLU A 32 2.28 -5.24 0.47
C GLU A 32 2.87 -4.04 1.23
N LYS A 33 4.10 -3.64 0.89
CA LYS A 33 4.76 -2.47 1.49
C LYS A 33 3.99 -1.16 1.31
N VAL A 34 3.34 -0.96 0.16
CA VAL A 34 2.51 0.23 -0.09
C VAL A 34 1.21 0.16 0.70
N ILE A 35 0.59 -1.01 0.75
CA ILE A 35 -0.65 -1.25 1.52
C ILE A 35 -0.39 -0.92 2.99
N ASN A 36 0.68 -1.48 3.57
CA ASN A 36 1.05 -1.27 4.97
C ASN A 36 1.38 0.19 5.29
N ALA A 37 2.07 0.90 4.39
CA ALA A 37 2.37 2.32 4.60
C ALA A 37 1.09 3.18 4.62
N VAL A 38 0.14 2.90 3.73
CA VAL A 38 -1.15 3.60 3.68
C VAL A 38 -1.99 3.26 4.92
N GLU A 39 -2.04 1.99 5.31
CA GLU A 39 -2.72 1.56 6.53
C GLU A 39 -2.13 2.23 7.78
N GLU A 40 -0.80 2.23 7.92
CA GLU A 40 -0.12 2.88 9.02
C GLU A 40 -0.43 4.39 9.07
N PHE A 41 -0.39 5.06 7.92
CA PHE A 41 -0.78 6.46 7.81
C PHE A 41 -2.20 6.68 8.36
N TYR A 42 -3.18 5.91 7.90
CA TYR A 42 -4.56 6.09 8.34
C TYR A 42 -4.80 5.71 9.79
N ARG A 43 -4.06 4.73 10.33
CA ARG A 43 -4.19 4.31 11.73
C ARG A 43 -3.52 5.26 12.71
N LYS A 44 -2.36 5.81 12.36
CA LYS A 44 -1.49 6.52 13.31
C LYS A 44 -1.29 8.00 13.00
N ASN A 45 -1.33 8.37 11.73
CA ASN A 45 -0.83 9.67 11.25
C ASN A 45 -1.91 10.54 10.59
N ASN A 46 -3.09 10.01 10.28
CA ASN A 46 -4.19 10.75 9.66
C ASN A 46 -4.91 11.65 10.68
N SER A 47 -4.17 12.64 11.18
CA SER A 47 -4.65 13.61 12.14
C SER A 47 -4.21 15.00 11.74
N ASN A 48 -5.11 15.98 11.84
CA ASN A 48 -4.78 17.40 11.69
C ASN A 48 -4.09 17.98 12.93
N ILE A 49 -3.88 17.19 14.00
CA ILE A 49 -3.41 17.67 15.31
C ILE A 49 -2.01 18.31 15.25
N GLU A 50 -1.14 17.93 14.31
CA GLU A 50 0.14 18.64 14.12
C GLU A 50 -0.05 20.13 13.78
N LYS A 51 -1.14 20.52 13.11
CA LYS A 51 -1.50 21.93 12.84
C LYS A 51 -2.23 22.62 13.99
N TYR A 52 -2.72 21.87 14.98
CA TYR A 52 -3.45 22.39 16.15
C TYR A 52 -2.79 22.01 17.47
N ARG A 53 -1.45 21.94 17.53
CA ARG A 53 -0.76 22.23 18.79
C ARG A 53 -1.00 23.71 19.10
N VAL A 54 -2.20 24.00 19.62
CA VAL A 54 -2.46 25.23 20.36
C VAL A 54 -1.38 25.26 21.43
N SER A 55 -0.56 26.30 21.40
CA SER A 55 0.36 26.64 22.47
C SER A 55 -0.40 26.49 23.78
N LYS A 56 -0.08 25.45 24.55
CA LYS A 56 -0.43 25.44 25.95
C LYS A 56 0.55 26.39 26.62
N ASP A 57 0.13 27.64 26.72
CA ASP A 57 0.54 28.51 27.82
C ASP A 57 0.03 27.92 29.15
#